data_AF-A0A5E4IDH8-F1
#
_entry.id   AF-A0A5E4IDH8-F1
#
_cell.length_a   1.000
_cell.length_b   1.000
_cell.length_c   1.000
_cell.angle_alpha   90.00
_cell.angle_beta   90.00
_cell.angle_gamma   90.00
#
_symmetry.space_group_name_H-M   'P 1'
#
loop_
_entity.id
_entity.type
_entity.pdbx_description
1 polymer ?
#
loop_
_entity_poly.entity_id
_entity_poly.type
_entity_poly.pdbx_seq_one_letter_code
_entity_poly.pdbx_strand_id
1 'polypeptide(L)'
;MDEKKFEHGALKAGFSGAVAIGWLVFVILFLAFFSEGFRINEKFAFIILSILIMAVLLGGLWLFWSLQMMSKKDWELFRIKGFKWRIIGTFIFLFALLIVLIYGFWYIWTDFSFWQYVAIFLVIILVSGGLMGVVWAPWSAKYKDEMDKYGKEFGKKFEEGFKESFEKKDEK
;
A
#
# COMPACT_ATOMS: atom_id res chain seq x y z
N MET A 1 -1.38 7.89 30.35
CA MET A 1 -1.50 8.39 28.96
C MET A 1 -1.08 7.33 27.93
N ASP A 2 -0.41 6.24 28.35
CA ASP A 2 0.12 5.19 27.48
C ASP A 2 -0.91 4.12 27.04
N GLU A 3 -1.93 3.81 27.87
CA GLU A 3 -2.94 2.80 27.53
C GLU A 3 -3.73 3.14 26.25
N LYS A 4 -4.18 4.39 26.09
CA LYS A 4 -4.92 4.83 24.89
C LYS A 4 -4.10 4.72 23.60
N LYS A 5 -2.77 4.86 23.69
CA LYS A 5 -1.88 4.79 22.53
C LYS A 5 -1.60 3.34 22.13
N PHE A 6 -1.51 2.45 23.12
CA PHE A 6 -1.31 1.01 22.94
C PHE A 6 -2.58 0.31 22.41
N GLU A 7 -3.76 0.66 22.95
CA GLU A 7 -5.06 0.19 22.42
C GLU A 7 -5.26 0.58 20.96
N HIS A 8 -4.90 1.82 20.60
CA HIS A 8 -5.02 2.27 19.21
C HIS A 8 -4.07 1.53 18.26
N GLY A 9 -2.87 1.17 18.72
CA GLY A 9 -1.94 0.35 17.92
C GLY A 9 -2.43 -1.07 17.71
N ALA A 10 -2.93 -1.71 18.78
CA ALA A 10 -3.49 -3.06 18.71
C ALA A 10 -4.76 -3.12 17.85
N LEU A 11 -5.64 -2.11 17.94
CA LEU A 11 -6.83 -1.97 17.08
C LEU A 11 -6.45 -1.82 15.60
N LYS A 12 -5.41 -1.04 15.29
CA LYS A 12 -4.91 -0.85 13.91
C LYS A 12 -4.39 -2.14 13.29
N ALA A 13 -3.59 -2.87 14.05
CA ALA A 13 -3.02 -4.15 13.63
C ALA A 13 -4.12 -5.23 13.51
N GLY A 14 -5.03 -5.29 14.49
CA GLY A 14 -6.17 -6.21 14.48
C GLY A 14 -7.12 -5.96 13.32
N PHE A 15 -7.45 -4.70 13.03
CA PHE A 15 -8.28 -4.35 11.87
C PHE A 15 -7.61 -4.72 10.56
N SER A 16 -6.34 -4.38 10.37
CA SER A 16 -5.60 -4.73 9.15
C SER A 16 -5.51 -6.25 8.95
N GLY A 17 -5.27 -7.00 10.04
CA GLY A 17 -5.26 -8.46 10.04
C GLY A 17 -6.62 -9.07 9.69
N ALA A 18 -7.70 -8.59 10.33
CA ALA A 18 -9.06 -9.06 10.05
C ALA A 18 -9.47 -8.79 8.59
N VAL A 19 -9.13 -7.63 8.05
CA VAL A 19 -9.42 -7.26 6.67
C VAL A 19 -8.62 -8.12 5.69
N ALA A 20 -7.34 -8.40 5.97
CA ALA A 20 -6.53 -9.30 5.15
C ALA A 20 -7.07 -10.75 5.16
N ILE A 21 -7.43 -11.26 6.33
CA ILE A 21 -8.04 -12.60 6.48
C ILE A 21 -9.39 -12.64 5.76
N GLY A 22 -10.25 -11.64 5.96
CA GLY A 22 -11.55 -11.54 5.30
C GLY A 22 -11.42 -11.49 3.78
N TRP A 23 -10.42 -10.78 3.26
CA TRP A 23 -10.11 -10.77 1.83
C TRP A 23 -9.64 -12.14 1.32
N LEU A 24 -8.75 -12.84 2.05
CA LEU A 24 -8.34 -14.20 1.67
C LEU A 24 -9.52 -15.17 1.65
N VAL A 25 -10.40 -15.10 2.65
CA VAL A 25 -11.64 -15.88 2.69
C VAL A 25 -12.51 -15.55 1.48
N PHE A 26 -12.68 -14.26 1.14
CA PHE A 26 -13.39 -13.84 -0.06
C PHE A 26 -12.77 -14.44 -1.33
N VAL A 27 -11.44 -14.36 -1.51
CA VAL A 27 -10.76 -14.89 -2.70
C VAL A 27 -10.94 -16.41 -2.81
N ILE A 28 -10.82 -17.13 -1.69
CA ILE A 28 -11.02 -18.59 -1.67
C ILE A 28 -12.46 -18.92 -2.04
N LEU A 29 -13.44 -18.27 -1.42
CA LEU A 29 -14.86 -18.52 -1.69
C LEU A 29 -15.23 -18.16 -3.13
N PHE A 30 -14.74 -17.02 -3.62
CA PHE A 30 -14.95 -16.58 -4.99
C PHE A 30 -14.37 -17.60 -5.97
N LEU A 31 -13.10 -18.00 -5.81
CA LEU A 31 -12.45 -18.94 -6.72
C LEU A 31 -13.08 -20.34 -6.67
N ALA A 32 -13.36 -20.86 -5.47
CA ALA A 32 -13.83 -22.23 -5.28
C ALA A 32 -15.31 -22.42 -5.64
N PHE A 33 -16.17 -21.41 -5.44
CA PHE A 33 -17.62 -21.59 -5.55
C PHE A 33 -18.30 -20.63 -6.54
N PHE A 34 -17.81 -19.40 -6.68
CA PHE A 34 -18.48 -18.39 -7.49
C PHE A 34 -17.87 -18.22 -8.89
N SER A 35 -16.64 -18.70 -9.09
CA SER A 35 -15.89 -18.44 -10.31
C SER A 35 -16.27 -19.32 -11.49
N GLU A 36 -17.09 -20.36 -11.31
CA GLU A 36 -17.39 -21.34 -12.37
C GLU A 36 -18.02 -20.72 -13.62
N GLY A 37 -18.84 -19.69 -13.46
CA GLY A 37 -19.49 -18.98 -14.57
C GLY A 37 -18.63 -17.94 -15.29
N PHE A 38 -17.40 -17.70 -14.83
CA PHE A 38 -16.53 -16.65 -15.36
C PHE A 38 -15.41 -17.21 -16.22
N ARG A 39 -15.08 -16.49 -17.29
CA ARG A 39 -13.87 -16.74 -18.08
C ARG A 39 -12.62 -16.40 -17.27
N ILE A 40 -11.47 -16.94 -17.66
CA ILE A 40 -10.20 -16.76 -16.94
C ILE A 40 -9.87 -15.27 -16.76
N ASN A 41 -10.01 -14.47 -17.83
CA ASN A 41 -9.76 -13.03 -17.81
C ASN A 41 -10.70 -12.27 -16.85
N GLU A 42 -11.98 -12.64 -16.82
CA GLU A 42 -12.96 -12.06 -15.91
C GLU A 42 -12.62 -12.36 -14.44
N LYS A 43 -12.13 -13.58 -14.14
CA LYS A 43 -11.64 -13.92 -12.80
C LYS A 43 -10.47 -13.01 -12.39
N PHE A 44 -9.52 -12.75 -13.28
CA PHE A 44 -8.44 -11.79 -13.03
C PHE A 44 -8.99 -10.37 -12.76
N ALA A 45 -9.92 -9.90 -13.58
CA ALA A 45 -10.54 -8.59 -13.39
C ALA A 45 -11.24 -8.47 -12.02
N PHE A 46 -11.99 -9.50 -11.59
CA PHE A 46 -12.65 -9.53 -10.28
C PHE A 46 -11.65 -9.53 -9.11
N ILE A 47 -10.57 -10.30 -9.21
CA ILE A 47 -9.53 -10.32 -8.18
C ILE A 47 -8.89 -8.93 -8.07
N ILE A 48 -8.52 -8.30 -9.18
CA ILE A 48 -7.91 -6.96 -9.18
C ILE A 48 -8.90 -5.91 -8.67
N LEU A 49 -10.19 -6.02 -9.01
CA LEU A 49 -11.24 -5.16 -8.48
C LEU A 49 -11.37 -5.29 -6.96
N SER A 50 -11.29 -6.52 -6.42
CA SER A 50 -11.31 -6.73 -4.97
C SER A 50 -10.11 -6.08 -4.28
N ILE A 51 -8.93 -6.14 -4.91
CA ILE A 51 -7.70 -5.48 -4.42
C ILE A 51 -7.87 -3.96 -4.46
N LEU A 52 -8.49 -3.41 -5.52
CA LEU A 52 -8.79 -2.00 -5.63
C LEU A 52 -9.71 -1.53 -4.49
N ILE A 53 -10.79 -2.27 -4.22
CA ILE A 53 -11.72 -1.98 -3.12
C ILE A 53 -10.97 -2.01 -1.78
N MET A 54 -10.15 -3.03 -1.56
CA MET A 54 -9.30 -3.15 -0.37
C MET A 54 -8.34 -1.98 -0.21
N ALA A 55 -7.67 -1.58 -1.29
CA ALA A 55 -6.75 -0.45 -1.29
C ALA A 55 -7.46 0.86 -0.94
N VAL A 56 -8.69 1.07 -1.40
CA VAL A 56 -9.50 2.24 -1.04
C VAL A 56 -9.92 2.21 0.43
N LEU A 57 -10.44 1.08 0.92
CA LEU A 57 -10.92 0.95 2.30
C LEU A 57 -9.77 1.06 3.32
N LEU A 58 -8.74 0.22 3.16
CA LEU A 58 -7.58 0.22 4.04
C LEU A 58 -6.75 1.49 3.87
N GLY A 59 -6.47 1.88 2.62
CA GLY A 59 -5.68 3.07 2.33
C GLY A 59 -6.37 4.33 2.84
N GLY A 60 -7.68 4.47 2.65
CA GLY A 60 -8.46 5.60 3.17
C GLY A 60 -8.42 5.67 4.70
N LEU A 61 -8.64 4.54 5.38
CA LEU A 61 -8.61 4.50 6.85
C LEU A 61 -7.20 4.76 7.40
N TRP A 62 -6.17 4.17 6.80
CA TRP A 62 -4.78 4.41 7.17
C TRP A 62 -4.37 5.86 6.92
N LEU A 63 -4.79 6.47 5.81
CA LEU A 63 -4.56 7.89 5.55
C LEU A 63 -5.24 8.76 6.60
N PHE A 64 -6.49 8.48 6.93
CA PHE A 64 -7.23 9.22 7.96
C PHE A 64 -6.50 9.17 9.31
N TRP A 65 -6.13 7.96 9.76
CA TRP A 65 -5.39 7.80 11.02
C TRP A 65 -3.97 8.36 10.98
N SER A 66 -3.30 8.27 9.83
CA SER A 66 -1.96 8.82 9.63
C SER A 66 -1.98 10.34 9.76
N LEU A 67 -2.98 11.01 9.17
CA LEU A 67 -3.15 12.46 9.29
C LEU A 67 -3.38 12.91 10.73
N GLN A 68 -4.12 12.13 11.54
CA GLN A 68 -4.36 12.44 12.95
C GLN A 68 -3.11 12.27 13.84
N MET A 69 -2.19 11.37 13.47
CA MET A 69 -0.97 11.10 14.25
C MET A 69 0.27 11.83 13.71
N MET A 70 0.14 12.60 12.64
CA MET A 70 1.25 13.27 11.98
C MET A 70 1.81 14.37 12.89
N SER A 71 3.09 14.26 13.26
CA SER A 71 3.76 15.30 14.05
C SER A 71 4.11 16.52 13.19
N LYS A 72 4.38 17.67 13.82
CA LYS A 72 4.84 18.88 13.11
C LYS A 72 6.07 18.63 12.23
N LYS A 73 6.95 17.69 12.62
CA LYS A 73 8.15 17.32 11.87
C LYS A 73 7.85 16.43 10.67
N ASP A 74 6.87 15.52 10.77
CA ASP A 74 6.44 14.72 9.62
C ASP A 74 5.84 15.63 8.53
N TRP A 75 5.16 16.70 8.93
CA TRP A 75 4.72 17.76 8.02
C TRP A 75 5.88 18.51 7.33
N GLU A 76 7.07 18.57 7.93
CA GLU A 76 8.25 19.17 7.28
C GLU A 76 8.77 18.31 6.12
N LEU A 77 8.67 16.99 6.22
CA LEU A 77 8.97 16.09 5.10
C LEU A 77 8.05 16.41 3.90
N PHE A 78 6.77 16.67 4.16
CA PHE A 78 5.80 17.12 3.14
C PHE A 78 6.09 18.52 2.58
N ARG A 79 6.94 19.32 3.23
CA ARG A 79 7.39 20.64 2.73
C ARG A 79 8.59 20.54 1.80
N ILE A 80 9.28 19.40 1.72
CA ILE A 80 10.35 19.22 0.73
C ILE A 80 9.74 19.41 -0.67
N LYS A 81 10.38 20.26 -1.48
CA LYS A 81 9.83 20.70 -2.76
C LYS A 81 9.53 19.50 -3.66
N GLY A 82 8.26 19.36 -4.02
CA GLY A 82 7.76 18.31 -4.90
C GLY A 82 7.45 16.98 -4.23
N PHE A 83 7.76 16.76 -2.94
CA PHE A 83 7.49 15.49 -2.27
C PHE A 83 5.98 15.17 -2.22
N LYS A 84 5.16 16.13 -1.76
CA LYS A 84 3.70 15.97 -1.69
C LYS A 84 3.07 15.60 -3.03
N TRP A 85 3.46 16.30 -4.10
CA TRP A 85 2.94 16.04 -5.45
C TRP A 85 3.38 14.69 -6.00
N ARG A 86 4.58 14.22 -5.66
CA ARG A 86 5.06 12.89 -6.04
C ARG A 86 4.29 11.79 -5.34
N ILE A 87 4.01 11.93 -4.05
CA ILE A 87 3.19 10.97 -3.31
C ILE A 87 1.77 10.90 -3.91
N ILE A 88 1.13 12.05 -4.13
CA ILE A 88 -0.19 12.11 -4.76
C ILE A 88 -0.15 11.49 -6.16
N GLY A 89 0.87 11.83 -6.96
CA GLY A 89 1.08 11.27 -8.28
C GLY A 89 1.24 9.75 -8.27
N THR A 90 2.01 9.19 -7.32
CA THR A 90 2.16 7.74 -7.14
C THR A 90 0.82 7.07 -6.85
N PHE A 91 0.01 7.63 -5.93
CA PHE A 91 -1.30 7.06 -5.62
C PHE A 91 -2.23 7.12 -6.83
N ILE A 92 -2.33 8.26 -7.51
CA ILE A 92 -3.15 8.41 -8.72
C ILE A 92 -2.71 7.42 -9.80
N PHE A 93 -1.41 7.30 -10.03
CA PHE A 93 -0.85 6.36 -11.00
C PHE A 93 -1.21 4.91 -10.66
N LEU A 94 -1.08 4.50 -9.39
CA LEU A 94 -1.44 3.14 -8.96
C LEU A 94 -2.93 2.86 -9.15
N PHE A 95 -3.81 3.79 -8.76
CA PHE A 95 -5.25 3.63 -8.96
C PHE A 95 -5.62 3.58 -10.45
N ALA A 96 -5.05 4.47 -11.26
CA ALA A 96 -5.24 4.45 -12.71
C ALA A 96 -4.76 3.13 -13.34
N LEU A 97 -3.61 2.62 -12.89
CA LEU A 97 -3.07 1.34 -13.36
C LEU A 97 -4.01 0.18 -13.04
N LEU A 98 -4.56 0.12 -11.82
CA LEU A 98 -5.54 -0.91 -11.44
C LEU A 98 -6.80 -0.82 -12.29
N ILE A 99 -7.32 0.39 -12.54
CA ILE A 99 -8.51 0.59 -13.38
C ILE A 99 -8.24 0.13 -14.82
N VAL A 100 -7.09 0.48 -15.39
CA VAL A 100 -6.69 0.04 -16.73
C VAL A 100 -6.55 -1.48 -16.79
N LEU A 101 -5.97 -2.11 -15.77
CA LEU A 101 -5.88 -3.57 -15.68
C LEU A 101 -7.26 -4.21 -15.62
N ILE A 102 -8.16 -3.73 -14.77
CA ILE A 102 -9.54 -4.24 -14.67
C ILE A 102 -10.24 -4.13 -16.03
N TYR A 103 -10.16 -2.97 -16.68
CA TYR A 103 -10.74 -2.75 -17.99
C TYR A 103 -10.11 -3.67 -19.06
N GLY A 104 -8.79 -3.80 -19.05
CA GLY A 104 -8.04 -4.65 -19.98
C GLY A 104 -8.42 -6.11 -19.86
N PHE A 105 -8.41 -6.66 -18.64
CA PHE A 105 -8.83 -8.03 -18.38
C PHE A 105 -10.31 -8.27 -18.70
N TRP A 106 -11.18 -7.30 -18.45
CA TRP A 106 -12.61 -7.48 -18.71
C TRP A 106 -12.95 -7.42 -20.21
N TYR A 107 -12.39 -6.46 -20.95
CA TYR A 107 -12.84 -6.14 -22.30
C TYR A 107 -11.82 -6.40 -23.41
N ILE A 108 -10.53 -6.23 -23.15
CA ILE A 108 -9.51 -6.22 -24.22
C ILE A 108 -8.85 -7.58 -24.37
N TRP A 109 -8.50 -8.20 -23.25
CA TRP A 109 -7.69 -9.41 -23.20
C TRP A 109 -8.59 -10.62 -22.93
N THR A 110 -9.42 -10.99 -23.90
CA THR A 110 -10.37 -12.11 -23.75
C THR A 110 -9.82 -13.45 -24.21
N ASP A 111 -8.87 -13.43 -25.15
CA ASP A 111 -8.50 -14.62 -25.93
C ASP A 111 -7.10 -15.17 -25.58
N PHE A 112 -6.53 -14.74 -24.46
CA PHE A 112 -5.24 -15.24 -23.99
C PHE A 112 -5.38 -16.43 -23.03
N SER A 113 -4.32 -17.22 -22.95
CA SER A 113 -4.15 -18.27 -21.94
C SER A 113 -3.80 -17.69 -20.57
N PHE A 114 -3.99 -18.50 -19.52
CA PHE A 114 -3.62 -18.16 -18.14
C PHE A 114 -2.17 -17.65 -18.01
N TRP A 115 -1.21 -18.36 -18.60
CA TRP A 115 0.21 -17.97 -18.52
C TRP A 115 0.51 -16.65 -19.22
N GLN A 116 -0.19 -16.35 -20.32
CA GLN A 116 -0.07 -15.07 -21.00
C GLN A 116 -0.64 -13.93 -20.15
N TYR A 117 -1.77 -14.13 -19.46
CA TYR A 117 -2.28 -13.15 -18.49
C TYR A 117 -1.29 -12.85 -17.37
N VAL A 118 -0.66 -13.89 -16.80
CA VAL A 118 0.38 -13.73 -15.78
C VAL A 118 1.57 -12.96 -16.36
N ALA A 119 2.03 -13.29 -17.57
CA ALA A 119 3.12 -12.58 -18.22
C ALA A 119 2.81 -11.10 -18.46
N ILE A 120 1.62 -10.78 -18.98
CA ILE A 120 1.16 -9.40 -19.17
C ILE A 120 1.16 -8.65 -17.85
N PHE A 121 0.60 -9.25 -16.79
CA PHE A 121 0.56 -8.64 -15.47
C PHE A 121 1.96 -8.35 -14.91
N LEU A 122 2.89 -9.30 -15.02
CA LEU A 122 4.28 -9.12 -14.60
C LEU A 122 4.99 -8.03 -15.39
N VAL A 123 4.84 -8.01 -16.72
CA VAL A 123 5.42 -6.96 -17.58
C VAL A 123 4.88 -5.59 -17.19
N ILE A 124 3.57 -5.46 -16.96
CA ILE A 124 2.97 -4.20 -16.54
C ILE A 124 3.52 -3.72 -15.20
N ILE A 125 3.68 -4.60 -14.21
CA ILE A 125 4.29 -4.26 -12.92
C ILE A 125 5.74 -3.81 -13.10
N LEU A 126 6.53 -4.54 -13.90
CA LEU A 126 7.94 -4.21 -14.13
C LEU A 126 8.11 -2.86 -14.83
N VAL A 127 7.35 -2.62 -15.91
CA VAL A 127 7.36 -1.34 -16.63
C VAL A 127 6.90 -0.21 -15.73
N SER A 128 5.82 -0.41 -14.97
CA SER A 128 5.29 0.60 -14.05
C SER A 128 6.29 0.92 -12.93
N GLY A 129 6.92 -0.11 -12.34
CA GLY A 129 7.95 0.06 -11.33
C GLY A 129 9.18 0.79 -11.88
N GLY A 130 9.61 0.46 -13.10
CA GLY A 130 10.69 1.15 -13.81
C GLY A 130 10.38 2.63 -14.05
N LEU A 131 9.19 2.94 -14.58
CA LEU A 131 8.74 4.32 -14.79
C LEU A 131 8.70 5.11 -13.48
N MET A 132 8.15 4.53 -12.42
CA MET A 132 8.13 5.15 -11.10
C MET A 132 9.53 5.35 -10.54
N GLY A 133 10.44 4.38 -10.74
CA GLY A 133 11.85 4.51 -10.39
C GLY A 133 12.52 5.68 -11.10
N VAL A 134 12.31 5.84 -12.41
CA VAL A 134 12.85 6.98 -13.19
C VAL A 134 12.28 8.30 -12.69
N VAL A 135 11.00 8.35 -12.33
CA VAL A 135 10.39 9.57 -11.76
C VAL A 135 11.05 9.91 -10.42
N TRP A 136 11.23 8.94 -9.53
CA TRP A 136 11.69 9.15 -8.16
C TRP A 136 13.20 9.29 -8.00
N ALA A 137 14.01 8.58 -8.78
CA ALA A 137 15.47 8.51 -8.61
C ALA A 137 16.18 9.89 -8.70
N PRO A 138 15.90 10.77 -9.69
CA PRO A 138 16.55 12.07 -9.78
C PRO A 138 16.23 12.98 -8.60
N TRP A 139 14.98 12.91 -8.10
CA TRP A 139 14.56 13.68 -6.95
C TRP A 139 15.18 13.16 -5.67
N SER A 140 15.20 11.83 -5.49
CA SER A 140 15.81 11.19 -4.33
C SER A 140 17.31 11.49 -4.26
N ALA A 141 18.03 11.50 -5.39
CA ALA A 141 19.43 11.90 -5.45
C ALA A 141 19.62 13.38 -5.05
N LYS A 142 18.73 14.27 -5.52
CA LYS A 142 18.79 15.71 -5.24
C LYS A 142 18.58 16.05 -3.76
N TYR A 143 17.70 15.32 -3.07
CA TYR A 143 17.35 15.58 -1.67
C TYR A 143 17.94 14.55 -0.70
N LYS A 144 19.02 13.87 -1.12
CA LYS A 144 19.63 12.77 -0.35
C LYS A 144 20.01 13.18 1.08
N ASP A 145 20.67 14.31 1.25
CA ASP A 145 21.14 14.76 2.56
C ASP A 145 19.97 15.11 3.51
N GLU A 146 18.91 15.71 2.98
CA GLU A 146 17.68 16.00 3.73
C GLU A 146 17.00 14.69 4.17
N MET A 147 16.88 13.73 3.25
CA MET A 147 16.32 12.41 3.52
C MET A 147 17.15 11.60 4.52
N ASP A 148 18.48 11.62 4.42
CA ASP A 148 19.39 10.93 5.34
C ASP A 148 19.29 11.51 6.76
N LYS A 149 19.12 12.84 6.88
CA LYS A 149 18.87 13.49 8.17
C LYS A 149 17.56 13.02 8.79
N TYR A 150 16.46 13.06 8.03
CA TYR A 150 15.17 12.55 8.51
C TYR A 150 15.22 11.06 8.85
N GLY A 151 15.93 10.25 8.04
CA GLY A 151 16.09 8.81 8.26
C GLY A 151 16.85 8.49 9.55
N LYS A 152 17.95 9.20 9.84
CA LYS A 152 18.71 9.03 11.09
C LYS A 152 17.89 9.44 12.31
N GLU A 153 17.14 10.54 12.22
CA GLU A 153 16.27 10.99 13.32
C GLU A 153 15.11 10.01 13.56
N PHE A 154 14.48 9.50 12.49
CA PHE A 154 13.45 8.48 12.60
C PHE A 154 13.99 7.19 13.21
N GLY A 155 15.17 6.74 12.77
CA GLY A 155 15.85 5.57 13.31
C GLY A 155 16.12 5.69 14.81
N LYS A 156 16.63 6.85 15.27
CA LYS A 156 16.81 7.12 16.71
C LYS A 156 15.50 7.09 17.48
N LYS A 157 14.46 7.76 16.99
CA LYS A 157 13.13 7.77 17.64
C LYS A 157 12.54 6.36 17.73
N PHE A 158 12.73 5.55 16.70
CA PHE A 158 12.29 4.16 16.68
C PHE A 158 13.09 3.32 17.69
N GLU A 159 14.41 3.45 17.72
CA GLU A 159 15.27 2.75 18.68
C GLU A 159 14.95 3.12 20.13
N GLU A 160 14.75 4.40 20.42
CA GLU A 160 14.33 4.90 21.74
C GLU A 160 12.96 4.36 22.13
N GLY A 161 11.96 4.45 21.25
CA GLY A 161 10.63 3.90 21.51
C GLY A 161 10.62 2.37 21.64
N PHE A 162 11.52 1.67 20.93
CA PHE A 162 11.71 0.24 21.05
C PHE A 162 12.31 -0.10 22.42
N LYS A 163 13.40 0.55 22.84
CA LYS A 163 14.02 0.36 24.17
C LYS A 163 13.02 0.63 25.30
N GLU A 164 12.27 1.73 25.23
CA GLU A 164 11.25 2.07 26.22
C GLU A 164 10.16 0.98 26.34
N SER A 165 9.84 0.29 25.24
CA SER A 165 8.85 -0.80 25.24
C SER A 165 9.33 -2.10 25.90
N PHE A 166 10.65 -2.32 25.98
CA PHE A 166 11.24 -3.45 26.73
C PHE A 166 11.44 -3.08 28.20
N GLU A 167 11.95 -1.88 28.50
CA GLU A 167 12.17 -1.43 29.87
C GLU A 167 10.86 -1.35 30.67
N LYS A 168 9.75 -0.89 30.07
CA LYS A 168 8.42 -0.90 30.71
C LYS A 168 7.84 -2.30 30.94
N LYS A 169 8.41 -3.34 30.32
CA LYS A 169 7.96 -4.73 30.48
C LYS A 169 8.63 -5.41 31.68
N ASP A 170 9.74 -4.87 32.15
CA ASP A 170 10.52 -5.41 33.27
C ASP A 170 10.14 -4.80 34.64
N GLU A 171 9.28 -3.77 34.66
CA GLU A 171 8.75 -3.13 35.89
C GLU A 171 7.36 -3.64 36.34
N LYS A 172 6.89 -4.78 35.83
CA LYS A 172 5.66 -5.47 36.29
C LYS A 172 5.93 -6.91 36.67
#